data_AF-A0A517WM80-F1
#
_entry.id   AF-A0A517WM80-F1
#
_cell.length_a   1.000
_cell.length_b   1.000
_cell.length_c   1.000
_cell.angle_alpha   90.00
_cell.angle_beta   90.00
_cell.angle_gamma   90.00
#
_symmetry.space_group_name_H-M   'P 1'
#
loop_
_entity.id
_entity.type
_entity.pdbx_description
1 polymer ?
#
loop_
_entity_poly.entity_id
_entity_poly.type
_entity_poly.pdbx_seq_one_letter_code
_entity_poly.pdbx_strand_id
1 'polypeptide(L)'
;MGICDSCHSGCCRSFAVPISGADIHHFTHRQNLNFWDFACRWEDTEGLISRNLAPHFLFEDDPETPFVICLKHIPSSSFPGTTKCRFLMECLPDDEHPKGLGRCGIYQNRPQTCRCFPAKLNASNELAILYDIPSNGRDGEPAYDLCSRQWTASDLDPNDTIQSLVIARYEMTFFSKIAMIWNQSPGAWNQFPDFIDRIYSNRIASETREDTSADTVGVSDNSESHKRAA
;
A
#
# COMPACT_ATOMS: atom_id res chain seq x y z
N MET A 1 4.52 -4.14 -25.18
CA MET A 1 4.95 -3.23 -24.10
C MET A 1 6.28 -3.74 -23.58
N GLY A 2 7.33 -2.98 -23.76
CA GLY A 2 8.68 -3.26 -23.26
C GLY A 2 8.76 -3.14 -21.75
N ILE A 3 9.86 -3.65 -21.20
CA ILE A 3 10.12 -3.75 -19.76
C ILE A 3 10.16 -2.35 -19.07
N CYS A 4 10.63 -1.32 -19.78
CA CYS A 4 10.67 0.07 -19.31
C CYS A 4 9.42 0.89 -19.65
N ASP A 5 8.39 0.31 -20.28
CA ASP A 5 7.19 1.08 -20.65
C ASP A 5 6.36 1.43 -19.41
N SER A 6 6.38 0.55 -18.41
CA SER A 6 5.51 0.65 -17.22
C SER A 6 6.28 0.69 -15.89
N CYS A 7 7.60 0.44 -15.91
CA CYS A 7 8.45 0.48 -14.73
C CYS A 7 9.78 1.18 -15.02
N HIS A 8 10.06 2.27 -14.32
CA HIS A 8 11.32 3.02 -14.48
C HIS A 8 12.40 2.63 -13.47
N SER A 9 12.11 1.70 -12.57
CA SER A 9 12.99 1.20 -11.52
C SER A 9 13.48 2.21 -10.47
N GLY A 10 13.47 3.51 -10.75
CA GLY A 10 14.01 4.51 -9.84
C GLY A 10 13.23 4.65 -8.54
N CYS A 11 11.90 4.44 -8.54
CA CYS A 11 11.15 4.47 -7.29
C CYS A 11 11.61 3.39 -6.29
N CYS A 12 12.06 2.24 -6.79
CA CYS A 12 12.60 1.14 -5.99
C CYS A 12 13.98 1.46 -5.41
N ARG A 13 14.64 2.53 -5.82
CA ARG A 13 15.96 2.96 -5.34
C ARG A 13 15.85 4.23 -4.50
N SER A 14 15.10 5.21 -5.00
CA SER A 14 14.98 6.52 -4.37
C SER A 14 14.17 6.52 -3.08
N PHE A 15 13.12 5.69 -2.96
CA PHE A 15 12.16 5.80 -1.86
C PHE A 15 12.15 4.58 -0.97
N ALA A 16 12.03 4.80 0.35
CA ALA A 16 11.53 3.78 1.24
C ALA A 16 10.03 3.75 0.99
N VAL A 17 9.48 2.61 0.57
CA VAL A 17 8.06 2.52 0.16
C VAL A 17 7.23 2.08 1.37
N PRO A 18 6.39 2.96 1.96
CA PRO A 18 5.47 2.54 3.01
C PRO A 18 4.45 1.53 2.48
N ILE A 19 4.20 0.51 3.28
CA ILE A 19 3.17 -0.50 3.02
C ILE A 19 2.07 -0.41 4.06
N SER A 20 0.83 -0.63 3.64
CA SER A 20 -0.32 -0.71 4.53
C SER A 20 -0.45 -2.11 5.14
N GLY A 21 -1.28 -2.25 6.18
CA GLY A 21 -1.63 -3.57 6.68
C GLY A 21 -2.34 -4.46 5.66
N ALA A 22 -3.06 -3.89 4.69
CA ALA A 22 -3.66 -4.64 3.58
C ALA A 22 -2.59 -5.24 2.67
N ASP A 23 -1.51 -4.49 2.38
CA ASP A 23 -0.38 -4.98 1.59
C ASP A 23 0.34 -6.11 2.34
N ILE A 24 0.57 -5.94 3.65
CA ILE A 24 1.19 -6.96 4.52
C ILE A 24 0.35 -8.26 4.46
N HIS A 25 -0.94 -8.17 4.75
CA HIS A 25 -1.85 -9.31 4.74
C HIS A 25 -1.95 -9.97 3.36
N HIS A 26 -1.95 -9.17 2.28
CA HIS A 26 -1.97 -9.70 0.93
C HIS A 26 -0.69 -10.50 0.62
N PHE A 27 0.49 -9.97 0.94
CA PHE A 27 1.75 -10.69 0.70
C PHE A 27 1.89 -11.97 1.51
N THR A 28 1.48 -11.95 2.79
CA THR A 28 1.56 -13.14 3.64
C THR A 28 0.59 -14.22 3.20
N HIS A 29 -0.68 -13.89 2.93
CA HIS A 29 -1.72 -14.91 2.69
C HIS A 29 -1.98 -15.24 1.23
N ARG A 30 -1.83 -14.28 0.31
CA ARG A 30 -2.13 -14.50 -1.12
C ARG A 30 -0.88 -14.89 -1.90
N GLN A 31 0.29 -14.45 -1.45
CA GLN A 31 1.56 -14.75 -2.12
C GLN A 31 2.45 -15.69 -1.33
N ASN A 32 2.02 -16.09 -0.12
CA ASN A 32 2.76 -17.00 0.75
C ASN A 32 4.20 -16.54 1.01
N LEU A 33 4.39 -15.21 1.15
CA LEU A 33 5.68 -14.61 1.47
C LEU A 33 5.84 -14.47 2.98
N ASN A 34 7.04 -14.78 3.49
CA ASN A 34 7.36 -14.51 4.87
C ASN A 34 7.50 -12.99 5.07
N PHE A 35 6.85 -12.44 6.12
CA PHE A 35 6.91 -11.02 6.45
C PHE A 35 8.34 -10.46 6.50
N TRP A 36 9.27 -11.21 7.11
CA TRP A 36 10.67 -10.79 7.30
C TRP A 36 11.47 -10.70 5.99
N ASP A 37 10.96 -11.31 4.92
CA ASP A 37 11.60 -11.30 3.60
C ASP A 37 11.30 -10.01 2.82
N PHE A 38 10.15 -9.38 3.07
CA PHE A 38 9.69 -8.24 2.28
C PHE A 38 9.48 -6.95 3.05
N ALA A 39 9.30 -6.99 4.37
CA ALA A 39 9.03 -5.80 5.18
C ALA A 39 10.16 -5.51 6.17
N CYS A 40 10.36 -4.23 6.48
CA CYS A 40 11.16 -3.77 7.60
C CYS A 40 10.58 -2.46 8.16
N ARG A 41 10.99 -2.10 9.38
CA ARG A 41 10.68 -0.80 9.97
C ARG A 41 11.82 0.19 9.66
N TRP A 42 11.46 1.39 9.22
CA TRP A 42 12.39 2.49 8.98
C TRP A 42 12.13 3.56 10.03
N GLU A 43 13.19 4.02 10.70
CA GLU A 43 13.10 5.22 11.53
C GLU A 43 12.66 6.41 10.67
N ASP A 44 11.73 7.20 11.19
CA ASP A 44 11.15 8.35 10.49
C ASP A 44 10.94 9.54 11.43
N THR A 45 11.96 9.84 12.25
CA THR A 45 11.97 10.94 13.22
C THR A 45 11.67 12.31 12.58
N GLU A 46 12.12 12.51 11.33
CA GLU A 46 11.91 13.74 10.57
C GLU A 46 10.62 13.74 9.72
N GLY A 47 9.88 12.64 9.68
CA GLY A 47 8.64 12.54 8.89
C GLY A 47 8.84 12.52 7.36
N LEU A 48 10.06 12.26 6.89
CA LEU A 48 10.43 12.30 5.47
C LEU A 48 9.88 11.11 4.67
N ILE A 49 9.67 9.97 5.34
CA ILE A 49 9.11 8.74 4.78
C ILE A 49 7.59 8.78 4.86
N SER A 50 7.03 9.03 6.05
CA SER A 50 5.58 9.08 6.28
C SER A 50 4.90 10.15 5.45
N ARG A 51 5.51 11.35 5.37
CA ARG A 51 4.98 12.54 4.69
C ARG A 51 3.51 12.83 5.05
N ASN A 52 3.15 12.64 6.31
CA ASN A 52 1.79 12.78 6.84
C ASN A 52 0.74 11.83 6.19
N LEU A 53 1.19 10.80 5.48
CA LEU A 53 0.33 9.80 4.85
C LEU A 53 0.44 8.45 5.56
N ALA A 54 1.65 7.89 5.65
CA ALA A 54 1.85 6.62 6.33
C ALA A 54 1.96 6.83 7.85
N PRO A 55 1.38 5.95 8.68
CA PRO A 55 1.41 6.12 10.12
C PRO A 55 2.76 5.74 10.74
N HIS A 56 3.04 6.33 11.90
CA HIS A 56 4.14 5.95 12.78
C HIS A 56 3.72 4.86 13.76
N PHE A 57 4.55 3.83 13.87
CA PHE A 57 4.48 2.78 14.88
C PHE A 57 5.63 2.93 15.86
N LEU A 58 5.34 2.75 17.14
CA LEU A 58 6.32 2.65 18.22
C LEU A 58 6.50 1.17 18.57
N PHE A 59 7.65 0.77 19.11
CA PHE A 59 7.92 -0.62 19.47
C PHE A 59 8.50 -0.74 20.87
N GLU A 60 8.29 -1.88 21.53
CA GLU A 60 8.76 -2.11 22.91
C GLU A 60 10.26 -1.87 23.10
N ASP A 61 11.05 -2.21 22.09
CA ASP A 61 12.51 -2.08 22.13
C ASP A 61 13.02 -0.66 21.86
N ASP A 62 12.18 0.20 21.28
CA ASP A 62 12.45 1.64 21.12
C ASP A 62 11.13 2.43 21.08
N PRO A 63 10.57 2.77 22.26
CA PRO A 63 9.22 3.30 22.37
C PRO A 63 9.09 4.78 22.01
N GLU A 64 10.20 5.52 21.89
CA GLU A 64 10.19 6.95 21.57
C GLU A 64 10.48 7.21 20.09
N THR A 65 11.09 6.25 19.39
CA THR A 65 11.43 6.40 17.98
C THR A 65 10.22 6.05 17.08
N PRO A 66 9.76 6.97 16.23
CA PRO A 66 8.70 6.69 15.27
C PRO A 66 9.24 5.86 14.11
N PHE A 67 8.57 4.74 13.81
CA PHE A 67 8.89 3.91 12.67
C PHE A 67 7.78 3.86 11.63
N VAL A 68 8.14 3.82 10.35
CA VAL A 68 7.23 3.51 9.24
C VAL A 68 7.54 2.11 8.71
N ILE A 69 6.50 1.30 8.51
CA ILE A 69 6.67 -0.03 7.93
C ILE A 69 6.77 0.10 6.41
N CYS A 70 7.91 -0.33 5.87
CA CYS A 70 8.21 -0.20 4.45
C CYS A 70 8.63 -1.52 3.82
N LEU A 71 8.65 -1.55 2.49
CA LEU A 71 9.34 -2.60 1.74
C LEU A 71 10.83 -2.63 2.08
N LYS A 72 11.36 -3.85 2.23
CA LYS A 72 12.75 -4.12 2.55
C LYS A 72 13.66 -3.76 1.38
N HIS A 73 14.80 -3.16 1.70
CA HIS A 73 15.87 -2.93 0.75
C HIS A 73 16.95 -4.01 0.87
N ILE A 74 17.57 -4.35 -0.25
CA ILE A 74 18.70 -5.28 -0.36
C ILE A 74 19.83 -4.62 -1.17
N PRO A 75 21.08 -5.10 -1.06
CA PRO A 75 22.16 -4.64 -1.92
C PRO A 75 21.83 -4.79 -3.41
N SER A 76 22.18 -3.79 -4.21
CA SER A 76 22.02 -3.81 -5.66
C SER A 76 23.17 -4.59 -6.31
N SER A 77 22.85 -5.44 -7.29
CA SER A 77 23.86 -6.14 -8.09
C SER A 77 24.37 -5.26 -9.24
N SER A 78 23.52 -4.38 -9.77
CA SER A 78 23.89 -3.50 -10.88
C SER A 78 24.65 -2.25 -10.46
N PHE A 79 24.47 -1.79 -9.22
CA PHE A 79 25.16 -0.62 -8.69
C PHE A 79 25.78 -0.95 -7.32
N PRO A 80 27.03 -1.46 -7.30
CA PRO A 80 27.72 -1.83 -6.07
C PRO A 80 27.77 -0.68 -5.05
N GLY A 81 27.58 -1.00 -3.77
CA GLY A 81 27.56 -0.02 -2.69
C GLY A 81 26.21 0.68 -2.47
N THR A 82 25.21 0.41 -3.30
CA THR A 82 23.86 0.97 -3.16
C THR A 82 22.83 -0.10 -2.79
N THR A 83 21.63 0.33 -2.40
CA THR A 83 20.51 -0.57 -2.12
C THR A 83 19.35 -0.38 -3.09
N LYS A 84 18.45 -1.37 -3.13
CA LYS A 84 17.21 -1.35 -3.91
C LYS A 84 16.13 -2.08 -3.16
N CYS A 85 14.87 -1.79 -3.46
CA CYS A 85 13.74 -2.60 -3.03
C CYS A 85 13.97 -4.07 -3.39
N ARG A 86 13.67 -4.98 -2.45
CA ARG A 86 13.79 -6.45 -2.59
C ARG A 86 13.17 -6.98 -3.89
N PHE A 87 12.09 -6.36 -4.35
CA PHE A 87 11.36 -6.76 -5.53
C PHE A 87 11.87 -6.15 -6.84
N LEU A 88 12.89 -5.29 -6.81
CA LEU A 88 13.52 -4.80 -8.04
C LEU A 88 14.42 -5.90 -8.63
N MET A 89 13.98 -6.47 -9.74
CA MET A 89 14.80 -7.34 -10.56
C MET A 89 15.66 -6.46 -11.47
N GLU A 90 16.96 -6.72 -11.47
CA GLU A 90 17.92 -6.02 -12.32
C GLU A 90 18.50 -7.03 -13.31
N CYS A 91 18.53 -6.66 -14.58
CA CYS A 91 19.22 -7.39 -15.64
C CYS A 91 20.57 -6.71 -15.90
N LEU A 92 21.59 -7.52 -16.20
CA LEU A 92 22.91 -7.01 -16.57
C LEU A 92 22.85 -6.26 -17.91
N PRO A 93 23.80 -5.35 -18.16
CA PRO A 93 23.94 -4.69 -19.45
C PRO A 93 24.05 -5.66 -20.63
N ASP A 94 23.44 -5.28 -21.75
CA ASP A 94 23.57 -5.93 -23.06
C ASP A 94 23.64 -4.88 -24.19
N ASP A 95 23.74 -5.34 -25.45
CA ASP A 95 23.88 -4.46 -26.61
C ASP A 95 22.65 -3.55 -26.83
N GLU A 96 21.45 -3.99 -26.40
CA GLU A 96 20.21 -3.20 -26.48
C GLU A 96 20.08 -2.23 -25.30
N HIS A 97 20.60 -2.63 -24.14
CA HIS A 97 20.48 -1.94 -22.86
C HIS A 97 21.86 -1.82 -22.21
N PRO A 98 22.70 -0.86 -22.63
CA PRO A 98 24.09 -0.75 -22.19
C PRO A 98 24.27 -0.40 -20.72
N LYS A 99 23.20 -0.01 -20.02
CA LYS A 99 23.17 0.19 -18.56
C LYS A 99 22.47 -0.93 -17.80
N GLY A 100 21.96 -1.94 -18.50
CA GLY A 100 21.06 -2.95 -17.96
C GLY A 100 19.61 -2.47 -17.91
N LEU A 101 18.74 -3.33 -17.39
CA LEU A 101 17.32 -3.06 -17.23
C LEU A 101 16.88 -3.32 -15.80
N GLY A 102 15.82 -2.66 -15.37
CA GLY A 102 15.16 -2.97 -14.11
C GLY A 102 13.66 -3.14 -14.28
N ARG A 103 13.08 -4.04 -13.49
CA ARG A 103 11.62 -4.21 -13.42
C ARG A 103 11.16 -4.67 -12.05
N CYS A 104 9.97 -4.25 -11.66
CA CYS A 104 9.33 -4.75 -10.45
C CYS A 104 8.88 -6.20 -10.63
N GLY A 105 9.40 -7.13 -9.83
CA GLY A 105 9.03 -8.55 -9.85
C GLY A 105 7.62 -8.84 -9.36
N ILE A 106 6.96 -7.87 -8.73
CA ILE A 106 5.57 -7.97 -8.25
C ILE A 106 4.67 -6.96 -8.95
N TYR A 107 4.93 -6.59 -10.21
CA TYR A 107 4.28 -5.45 -10.88
C TYR A 107 2.74 -5.42 -10.75
N GLN A 108 2.09 -6.58 -10.95
CA GLN A 108 0.63 -6.74 -10.85
C GLN A 108 0.10 -6.76 -9.41
N ASN A 109 0.98 -7.02 -8.46
CA ASN A 109 0.67 -7.12 -7.04
C ASN A 109 1.41 -6.06 -6.21
N ARG A 110 1.81 -4.96 -6.84
CA ARG A 110 2.50 -3.86 -6.16
C ARG A 110 1.62 -3.31 -5.03
N PRO A 111 2.23 -2.88 -3.91
CA PRO A 111 1.51 -2.12 -2.90
C PRO A 111 0.83 -0.91 -3.51
N GLN A 112 -0.27 -0.46 -2.91
CA GLN A 112 -1.01 0.70 -3.44
C GLN A 112 -0.12 1.93 -3.55
N THR A 113 0.78 2.16 -2.59
CA THR A 113 1.79 3.23 -2.64
C THR A 113 2.66 3.17 -3.91
N CYS A 114 3.05 1.96 -4.35
CA CYS A 114 3.81 1.78 -5.58
C CYS A 114 2.96 1.96 -6.86
N ARG A 115 1.66 1.63 -6.81
CA ARG A 115 0.73 1.81 -7.94
C ARG A 115 0.42 3.27 -8.18
N CYS A 116 0.37 4.06 -7.13
CA CYS A 116 0.15 5.50 -7.21
C CYS A 116 1.33 6.23 -7.86
N PHE A 117 2.55 5.71 -7.76
CA PHE A 117 3.73 6.37 -8.30
C PHE A 117 3.67 6.47 -9.84
N PRO A 118 4.02 7.62 -10.45
CA PRO A 118 4.53 8.85 -9.84
C PRO A 118 3.45 9.91 -9.58
N ALA A 119 2.18 9.55 -9.47
CA ALA A 119 1.11 10.50 -9.18
C ALA A 119 0.90 10.72 -7.67
N LYS A 120 0.33 11.88 -7.35
CA LYS A 120 -0.27 12.20 -6.05
C LYS A 120 -1.59 12.93 -6.26
N LEU A 121 -2.40 13.00 -5.22
CA LEU A 121 -3.55 13.89 -5.22
C LEU A 121 -3.09 15.36 -5.04
N ASN A 122 -3.78 16.28 -5.71
CA ASN A 122 -3.62 17.71 -5.48
C ASN A 122 -4.13 18.11 -4.08
N ALA A 123 -3.97 19.38 -3.70
CA ALA A 123 -4.37 19.87 -2.38
C ALA A 123 -5.87 19.71 -2.08
N SER A 124 -6.76 19.79 -3.09
CA SER A 124 -8.20 19.55 -2.91
C SER A 124 -8.57 18.07 -2.84
N ASN A 125 -7.64 17.17 -3.15
CA ASN A 125 -7.85 15.73 -3.28
C ASN A 125 -8.78 15.28 -4.42
N GLU A 126 -8.93 16.11 -5.45
CA GLU A 126 -9.85 15.87 -6.56
C GLU A 126 -9.14 15.47 -7.85
N LEU A 127 -7.86 15.85 -7.99
CA LEU A 127 -7.08 15.62 -9.21
C LEU A 127 -5.82 14.82 -8.93
N ALA A 128 -5.52 13.85 -9.79
CA ALA A 128 -4.21 13.22 -9.85
C ALA A 128 -3.24 14.16 -10.59
N ILE A 129 -2.10 14.44 -9.98
CA ILE A 129 -1.03 15.24 -10.56
C ILE A 129 0.27 14.43 -10.51
N LEU A 130 1.11 14.61 -11.52
CA LEU A 130 2.46 14.05 -11.50
C LEU A 130 3.25 14.68 -10.35
N TYR A 131 3.88 13.82 -9.57
CA TYR A 131 4.87 14.20 -8.59
C TYR A 131 6.17 14.56 -9.31
N ASP A 132 6.85 15.59 -8.83
CA ASP A 132 8.19 15.93 -9.32
C ASP A 132 9.19 14.93 -8.73
N ILE A 133 9.69 14.04 -9.59
CA ILE A 133 10.52 12.91 -9.19
C ILE A 133 11.98 13.37 -9.18
N PRO A 134 12.69 13.27 -8.05
CA PRO A 134 14.13 13.53 -8.01
C PRO A 134 14.85 12.63 -9.03
N SER A 135 15.83 13.18 -9.75
CA SER A 135 16.66 12.41 -10.69
C SER A 135 17.57 11.39 -10.01
N ASN A 136 17.80 11.57 -8.71
CA ASN A 136 18.76 10.81 -7.93
C ASN A 136 18.07 9.85 -6.96
N GLY A 137 18.81 8.84 -6.57
CA GLY A 137 18.51 7.92 -5.49
C GLY A 137 18.74 8.56 -4.13
N ARG A 138 18.60 7.75 -3.10
CA ARG A 138 18.59 8.25 -1.71
C ARG A 138 19.94 8.78 -1.27
N ASP A 139 21.01 8.17 -1.76
CA ASP A 139 22.39 8.49 -1.41
C ASP A 139 23.08 9.29 -2.54
N GLY A 140 22.29 9.89 -3.44
CA GLY A 140 22.77 10.71 -4.56
C GLY A 140 23.16 9.93 -5.82
N GLU A 141 23.00 8.61 -5.83
CA GLU A 141 23.27 7.74 -6.97
C GLU A 141 22.24 7.94 -8.10
N PRO A 142 22.55 7.62 -9.37
CA PRO A 142 21.57 7.74 -10.44
C PRO A 142 20.50 6.64 -10.33
N ALA A 143 19.33 6.98 -9.77
CA ALA A 143 18.26 6.01 -9.55
C ALA A 143 17.50 5.60 -10.81
N TYR A 144 17.43 6.49 -11.80
CA TYR A 144 16.62 6.32 -13.01
C TYR A 144 17.44 5.86 -14.23
N ASP A 145 18.71 5.48 -14.03
CA ASP A 145 19.63 5.17 -15.13
C ASP A 145 19.32 3.87 -15.88
N LEU A 146 18.62 2.92 -15.26
CA LEU A 146 18.22 1.66 -15.91
C LEU A 146 17.06 1.85 -16.92
N CYS A 147 16.22 2.87 -16.70
CA CYS A 147 15.08 3.20 -17.57
C CYS A 147 14.87 4.72 -17.54
N SER A 148 15.76 5.45 -18.23
CA SER A 148 16.00 6.89 -18.03
C SER A 148 15.01 7.85 -18.69
N ARG A 149 13.90 7.37 -19.25
CA ARG A 149 12.89 8.28 -19.84
C ARG A 149 12.12 9.01 -18.74
N GLN A 150 11.79 10.27 -18.95
CA GLN A 150 10.94 11.02 -18.03
C GLN A 150 9.49 10.49 -18.08
N TRP A 151 8.81 10.54 -16.93
CA TRP A 151 7.38 10.27 -16.85
C TRP A 151 6.57 11.44 -17.41
N THR A 152 5.52 11.11 -18.14
CA THR A 152 4.54 12.05 -18.69
C THR A 152 3.12 11.65 -18.27
N ALA A 153 2.16 12.57 -18.40
CA ALA A 153 0.78 12.27 -18.02
C ALA A 153 0.18 11.15 -18.88
N SER A 154 0.66 10.99 -20.12
CA SER A 154 0.24 9.93 -21.04
C SER A 154 0.71 8.53 -20.63
N ASP A 155 1.66 8.43 -19.69
CA ASP A 155 2.10 7.15 -19.14
C ASP A 155 1.15 6.57 -18.09
N LEU A 156 0.18 7.38 -17.63
CA LEU A 156 -0.75 7.03 -16.56
C LEU A 156 -2.15 6.87 -17.11
N ASP A 157 -2.77 5.72 -16.81
CA ASP A 157 -4.21 5.56 -17.01
C ASP A 157 -4.96 6.39 -15.94
N PRO A 158 -5.81 7.36 -16.33
CA PRO A 158 -6.46 8.25 -15.36
C PRO A 158 -7.33 7.52 -14.34
N ASN A 159 -8.06 6.47 -14.76
CA ASN A 159 -8.99 5.76 -13.89
C ASN A 159 -8.24 4.87 -12.90
N ASP A 160 -7.28 4.07 -13.39
CA ASP A 160 -6.46 3.21 -12.54
C ASP A 160 -5.63 4.03 -11.55
N THR A 161 -5.13 5.19 -11.99
CA THR A 161 -4.34 6.10 -11.16
C THR A 161 -5.19 6.69 -10.02
N ILE A 162 -6.37 7.25 -10.33
CA ILE A 162 -7.27 7.79 -9.32
C ILE A 162 -7.75 6.70 -8.36
N GLN A 163 -8.13 5.55 -8.88
CA GLN A 163 -8.55 4.42 -8.05
C GLN A 163 -7.44 4.00 -7.09
N SER A 164 -6.21 3.86 -7.57
CA SER A 164 -5.05 3.52 -6.72
C SER A 164 -4.80 4.57 -5.65
N LEU A 165 -4.86 5.87 -6.01
CA LEU A 165 -4.68 6.98 -5.08
C LEU A 165 -5.74 7.00 -3.97
N VAL A 166 -7.01 6.79 -4.32
CA VAL A 166 -8.12 6.73 -3.37
C VAL A 166 -7.96 5.54 -2.43
N ILE A 167 -7.65 4.36 -2.97
CA ILE A 167 -7.42 3.15 -2.16
C ILE A 167 -6.23 3.38 -1.22
N ALA A 168 -5.09 3.86 -1.73
CA ALA A 168 -3.90 4.11 -0.92
C ALA A 168 -4.19 5.06 0.25
N ARG A 169 -4.93 6.14 0.00
CA ARG A 169 -5.32 7.08 1.07
C ARG A 169 -6.25 6.44 2.09
N TYR A 170 -7.25 5.69 1.63
CA TYR A 170 -8.19 5.00 2.51
C TYR A 170 -7.48 3.97 3.39
N GLU A 171 -6.63 3.14 2.80
CA GLU A 171 -5.83 2.14 3.51
C GLU A 171 -4.90 2.77 4.53
N MET A 172 -4.16 3.82 4.15
CA MET A 172 -3.27 4.49 5.09
C MET A 172 -4.04 5.17 6.23
N THR A 173 -5.22 5.74 5.96
CA THR A 173 -6.09 6.31 7.00
C THR A 173 -6.56 5.24 8.00
N PHE A 174 -6.96 4.07 7.49
CA PHE A 174 -7.32 2.94 8.35
C PHE A 174 -6.11 2.43 9.13
N PHE A 175 -4.94 2.36 8.49
CA PHE A 175 -3.71 1.91 9.12
C PHE A 175 -3.24 2.87 10.22
N SER A 176 -3.50 4.17 10.10
CA SER A 176 -3.28 5.14 11.20
C SER A 176 -4.12 4.83 12.43
N LYS A 177 -5.37 4.38 12.26
CA LYS A 177 -6.20 3.96 13.42
C LYS A 177 -5.62 2.70 14.08
N ILE A 178 -5.08 1.79 13.28
CA ILE A 178 -4.40 0.59 13.79
C ILE A 178 -3.14 0.98 14.56
N ALA A 179 -2.34 1.92 14.02
CA ALA A 179 -1.17 2.44 14.69
C ALA A 179 -1.51 3.09 16.03
N MET A 180 -2.61 3.86 16.11
CA MET A 180 -3.09 4.41 17.39
C MET A 180 -3.39 3.32 18.43
N ILE A 181 -3.97 2.19 18.01
CA ILE A 181 -4.25 1.07 18.92
C ILE A 181 -2.95 0.39 19.36
N TRP A 182 -2.06 0.10 18.41
CA TRP A 182 -0.75 -0.51 18.69
C TRP A 182 0.09 0.36 19.65
N ASN A 183 0.14 1.67 19.41
CA ASN A 183 0.96 2.61 20.17
C ASN A 183 0.46 2.86 21.60
N GLN A 184 -0.76 2.41 21.98
CA GLN A 184 -1.23 2.48 23.38
C GLN A 184 -0.43 1.54 24.29
N SER A 185 0.02 0.41 23.74
CA SER A 185 0.89 -0.54 24.43
C SER A 185 1.79 -1.20 23.38
N PRO A 186 2.88 -0.51 22.96
CA PRO A 186 3.76 -1.01 21.92
C PRO A 186 4.27 -2.42 22.23
N GLY A 187 4.06 -3.35 21.30
CA GLY A 187 4.58 -4.71 21.42
C GLY A 187 5.97 -4.86 20.81
N ALA A 188 6.56 -6.04 20.99
CA ALA A 188 7.80 -6.41 20.33
C ALA A 188 7.60 -6.53 18.81
N TRP A 189 8.65 -6.19 18.03
CA TRP A 189 8.61 -6.23 16.56
C TRP A 189 8.20 -7.59 16.00
N ASN A 190 8.61 -8.69 16.64
CA ASN A 190 8.26 -10.05 16.23
C ASN A 190 6.77 -10.38 16.34
N GLN A 191 6.01 -9.64 17.16
CA GLN A 191 4.56 -9.81 17.32
C GLN A 191 3.74 -8.99 16.31
N PHE A 192 4.37 -8.04 15.63
CA PHE A 192 3.70 -7.13 14.71
C PHE A 192 2.95 -7.84 13.58
N PRO A 193 3.51 -8.87 12.90
CA PRO A 193 2.81 -9.53 11.79
C PRO A 193 1.51 -10.20 12.24
N ASP A 194 1.54 -10.89 13.39
CA ASP A 194 0.37 -11.56 13.97
C ASP A 194 -0.71 -10.55 14.38
N PHE A 195 -0.29 -9.39 14.90
CA PHE A 195 -1.21 -8.30 15.22
C PHE A 195 -1.93 -7.76 13.98
N ILE A 196 -1.19 -7.51 12.89
CA ILE A 196 -1.78 -7.07 11.62
C ILE A 196 -2.72 -8.15 11.06
N ASP A 197 -2.29 -9.41 11.10
CA ASP A 197 -3.07 -10.51 10.56
C ASP A 197 -4.45 -10.63 11.21
N ARG A 198 -4.52 -10.56 12.54
CA ARG A 198 -5.79 -10.62 13.29
C ARG A 198 -6.78 -9.55 12.87
N ILE A 199 -6.31 -8.35 12.55
CA ILE A 199 -7.16 -7.23 12.16
C ILE A 199 -7.65 -7.40 10.72
N TYR A 200 -6.74 -7.74 9.79
CA TYR A 200 -7.08 -7.80 8.37
C TYR A 200 -7.81 -9.09 7.97
N SER A 201 -7.62 -10.19 8.70
CA SER A 201 -8.40 -11.43 8.54
C SER A 201 -9.90 -11.23 8.83
N ASN A 202 -10.26 -10.27 9.69
CA ASN A 202 -11.64 -9.99 10.09
C ASN A 202 -12.22 -8.73 9.41
N ARG A 203 -11.59 -8.25 8.34
CA ARG A 203 -11.94 -6.97 7.72
C ARG A 203 -13.26 -7.00 6.96
N ILE A 204 -13.64 -8.16 6.43
CA ILE A 204 -14.91 -8.39 5.74
C ILE A 204 -15.69 -9.40 6.57
N ALA A 205 -16.65 -8.92 7.35
CA ALA A 205 -17.60 -9.77 8.06
C ALA A 205 -18.89 -9.88 7.24
N SER A 206 -19.49 -11.06 7.23
CA SER A 206 -20.89 -11.20 6.80
C SER A 206 -21.78 -10.71 7.93
N GLU A 207 -22.80 -9.92 7.65
CA GLU A 207 -23.86 -9.69 8.63
C GLU A 207 -24.48 -11.03 8.98
N THR A 208 -24.31 -11.47 10.23
CA THR A 208 -25.12 -12.55 10.76
C THR A 208 -26.53 -12.00 10.83
N ARG A 209 -27.44 -12.51 9.98
CA ARG A 209 -28.87 -12.32 10.17
C ARG A 209 -29.21 -12.86 11.55
N GLU A 210 -29.30 -12.00 12.55
CA GLU A 210 -30.07 -12.31 13.73
C GLU A 210 -31.51 -12.47 13.26
N ASP A 211 -32.01 -13.72 13.29
CA ASP A 211 -33.40 -14.05 13.05
C ASP A 211 -34.26 -13.17 13.96
N THR A 212 -34.93 -12.18 13.36
CA THR A 212 -36.05 -11.47 13.97
C THR A 212 -37.23 -12.45 14.09
N SER A 213 -37.15 -13.35 15.07
CA SER A 213 -38.29 -14.13 15.55
C SER A 213 -38.98 -13.38 16.69
N ALA A 214 -39.69 -12.31 16.35
CA ALA A 214 -40.76 -11.64 17.12
C ALA A 214 -41.28 -10.51 16.19
N ASP A 215 -42.52 -10.42 15.73
CA ASP A 215 -43.78 -10.85 16.29
C ASP A 215 -44.75 -11.28 15.18
N THR A 216 -45.33 -12.47 15.29
CA THR A 216 -46.68 -12.73 14.79
C THR A 216 -47.67 -11.93 15.65
N VAL A 217 -47.95 -10.69 15.27
CA VAL A 217 -49.20 -10.03 15.68
C VAL A 217 -50.25 -10.40 14.66
N GLY A 218 -51.13 -11.32 15.06
CA GLY A 218 -52.33 -11.66 14.32
C GLY A 218 -53.21 -10.41 14.13
N VAL A 219 -53.52 -10.10 12.89
CA VAL A 219 -54.66 -9.25 12.55
C VAL A 219 -55.78 -10.19 12.12
N SER A 220 -56.73 -10.35 13.03
CA SER A 220 -58.03 -10.99 12.78
C SER A 220 -58.79 -10.19 11.73
N ASP A 221 -59.04 -10.81 10.57
CA ASP A 221 -59.97 -10.32 9.55
C ASP A 221 -61.40 -10.37 10.11
N ASN A 222 -61.98 -9.21 10.39
CA ASN A 222 -63.38 -9.08 10.75
C ASN A 222 -64.16 -8.51 9.55
N SER A 223 -64.57 -9.40 8.65
CA SER A 223 -65.43 -9.07 7.51
C SER A 223 -66.90 -9.09 7.92
N GLU A 224 -67.44 -7.97 8.40
CA GLU A 224 -68.89 -7.75 8.43
C GLU A 224 -69.32 -6.86 7.25
N SER A 225 -69.88 -7.54 6.27
CA SER A 225 -70.54 -7.01 5.10
C SER A 225 -71.79 -6.20 5.45
N HIS A 226 -71.78 -4.90 5.17
CA HIS A 226 -73.00 -4.09 5.12
C HIS A 226 -73.88 -4.52 3.93
N LYS A 227 -75.06 -5.06 4.28
CA LYS A 227 -76.15 -5.33 3.34
C LYS A 227 -76.90 -4.03 2.99
N ARG A 228 -76.93 -3.78 1.68
CA ARG A 228 -78.09 -3.51 0.79
C ARG A 228 -79.05 -2.33 1.03
N ALA A 229 -79.18 -1.59 -0.08
CA ALA A 229 -80.41 -1.26 -0.83
C ALA A 229 -81.19 0.02 -0.46
N ALA A 230 -81.20 0.97 -1.40
CA ALA A 230 -82.30 1.20 -2.34
C ALA A 230 -81.79 2.08 -3.50
#